data_AF-G9WF39-F1
#
_entry.id   AF-G9WF39-F1
#
_cell.length_a   1.000
_cell.length_b   1.000
_cell.length_c   1.000
_cell.angle_alpha   90.00
_cell.angle_beta   90.00
_cell.angle_gamma   90.00
#
_symmetry.space_group_name_H-M   'P 1'
#
loop_
_entity.id
_entity.type
_entity.pdbx_description
1 polymer ?
#
loop_
_entity_poly.entity_id
_entity_poly.type
_entity_poly.pdbx_seq_one_letter_code
_entity_poly.pdbx_strand_id
1 'polypeptide(L)'
;MIYLQKGLKNSHLTKQPTELSDWDWLKSYQPLERTEINSSDLAHNYKENKAAFVLAGQMATLTRNDTNLTKRSILFFDIDGTDGDDYQTAVSSVQSALAKIAYLIYPTVSNGYKGTRLRLAVPIDSTFDAAQRIQIGDYLRQLLPNNWQTDLTSYGSHWSQLAGLPVLNAYSVMHKCKLAMNDAESFLGLAQIKSSQAPMIKPQRKELKDLAESKVRNDREPWQDLVNRAMAQSINPPSHGRHIFYSSLIGSLLLMKLDQPVIKTLITWSNQHSDNPLPESELYRTIDSVSRTAARKERVNG
;
A
#
# COMPACT_ATOMS: atom_id res chain seq x y z
N MET A 1 2.52 -9.36 21.55
CA MET A 1 2.84 -8.22 22.43
C MET A 1 2.69 -6.92 21.66
N ILE A 2 2.29 -5.84 22.35
CA ILE A 2 2.15 -4.50 21.78
C ILE A 2 3.38 -3.64 22.09
N TYR A 3 3.88 -2.96 21.06
CA TYR A 3 4.98 -2.00 21.16
C TYR A 3 4.55 -0.67 20.55
N LEU A 4 4.85 0.42 21.25
CA LEU A 4 4.42 1.76 20.88
C LEU A 4 5.61 2.65 20.53
N GLN A 5 5.41 3.54 19.56
CA GLN A 5 6.33 4.63 19.23
C GLN A 5 5.57 5.94 19.15
N LYS A 6 6.15 7.03 19.65
CA LYS A 6 5.64 8.38 19.44
C LYS A 6 6.41 9.06 18.31
N GLY A 7 5.68 9.54 17.31
CA GLY A 7 6.25 10.15 16.11
C GLY A 7 7.03 9.14 15.25
N LEU A 8 7.63 9.64 14.17
CA LEU A 8 8.39 8.83 13.20
C LEU A 8 9.89 9.12 13.21
N LYS A 9 10.33 10.15 13.95
CA LYS A 9 11.74 10.63 13.98
C LYS A 9 12.67 9.82 14.88
N ASN A 10 12.21 8.68 15.40
CA ASN A 10 13.00 7.79 16.22
C ASN A 10 12.68 6.31 15.88
N SER A 11 13.42 5.43 16.53
CA SER A 11 13.29 3.97 16.40
C SER A 11 13.11 3.27 17.75
N HIS A 12 12.94 4.02 18.84
CA HIS A 12 12.80 3.41 20.18
C HIS A 12 11.34 3.07 20.44
N LEU A 13 11.12 1.81 20.80
CA LEU A 13 9.80 1.28 21.12
C LEU A 13 9.63 1.17 22.63
N THR A 14 8.42 1.45 23.10
CA THR A 14 8.00 1.15 24.47
C THR A 14 7.08 -0.06 24.43
N LYS A 15 7.43 -1.13 25.15
CA LYS A 15 6.52 -2.26 25.32
C LYS A 15 5.35 -1.81 26.20
N GLN A 16 4.13 -2.02 25.73
CA GLN A 16 2.93 -1.68 26.49
C GLN A 16 2.73 -2.74 27.60
N PRO A 17 2.65 -2.34 28.89
CA PRO A 17 2.29 -3.24 29.97
C PRO A 17 0.78 -3.51 29.89
N THR A 18 0.41 -4.73 29.51
CA THR A 18 -0.98 -5.17 29.40
C THR A 18 -1.04 -6.69 29.43
N GLU A 19 -2.08 -7.22 30.08
CA GLU A 19 -2.41 -8.66 30.06
C GLU A 19 -3.37 -9.01 28.90
N LEU A 20 -3.94 -8.00 28.24
CA LEU A 20 -4.76 -8.20 27.04
C LEU A 20 -3.95 -8.80 25.89
N SER A 21 -4.62 -9.61 25.07
CA SER A 21 -4.07 -10.01 23.77
C SER A 21 -3.80 -8.77 22.90
N ASP A 22 -2.95 -8.91 21.88
CA ASP A 22 -2.65 -7.80 20.96
C ASP A 22 -3.92 -7.26 20.29
N TRP A 23 -4.86 -8.16 19.98
CA TRP A 23 -6.13 -7.81 19.35
C TRP A 23 -7.07 -7.10 20.33
N ASP A 24 -7.24 -7.64 21.55
CA ASP A 24 -8.11 -7.04 22.56
C ASP A 24 -7.60 -5.67 23.01
N TRP A 25 -6.29 -5.52 23.13
CA TRP A 25 -5.67 -4.22 23.41
C TRP A 25 -6.01 -3.21 22.31
N LEU A 26 -5.86 -3.59 21.03
CA LEU A 26 -6.13 -2.69 19.91
C LEU A 26 -7.62 -2.29 19.86
N LYS A 27 -8.54 -3.23 20.10
CA LYS A 27 -10.00 -2.95 20.17
C LYS A 27 -10.35 -1.99 21.31
N SER A 28 -9.66 -2.10 22.44
CA SER A 28 -9.88 -1.22 23.59
C SER A 28 -9.40 0.22 23.37
N TYR A 29 -8.56 0.44 22.35
CA TYR A 29 -7.96 1.75 22.10
C TYR A 29 -8.99 2.78 21.64
N GLN A 30 -9.17 3.82 22.44
CA GLN A 30 -10.06 4.93 22.11
C GLN A 30 -9.40 5.90 21.12
N PRO A 31 -10.07 6.26 20.00
CA PRO A 31 -9.53 7.22 19.04
C PRO A 31 -9.25 8.57 19.69
N LEU A 32 -8.13 9.17 19.32
CA LEU A 32 -7.83 10.54 19.74
C LEU A 32 -8.46 11.53 18.77
N GLU A 33 -9.33 12.40 19.27
CA GLU A 33 -9.82 13.54 18.52
C GLU A 33 -8.76 14.66 18.49
N ARG A 34 -8.46 15.13 17.28
CA ARG A 34 -7.46 16.15 17.00
C ARG A 34 -7.97 17.10 15.92
N THR A 35 -9.00 17.88 16.26
CA THR A 35 -9.69 18.81 15.34
C THR A 35 -8.80 19.99 14.94
N GLU A 36 -7.68 20.22 15.62
CA GLU A 36 -6.65 21.14 15.18
C GLU A 36 -5.94 20.67 13.89
N ILE A 37 -6.02 19.37 13.55
CA ILE A 37 -5.48 18.83 12.30
C ILE A 37 -6.50 19.06 11.20
N ASN A 38 -6.38 20.18 10.50
CA ASN A 38 -7.31 20.60 9.46
C ASN A 38 -6.69 20.75 8.05
N SER A 39 -5.48 20.22 7.86
CA SER A 39 -4.77 20.25 6.57
C SER A 39 -3.82 19.06 6.41
N SER A 40 -3.37 18.81 5.18
CA SER A 40 -2.36 17.78 4.89
C SER A 40 -1.03 18.05 5.62
N ASP A 41 -0.61 19.30 5.71
CA ASP A 41 0.66 19.68 6.33
C ASP A 41 0.63 19.51 7.85
N LEU A 42 -0.49 19.89 8.49
CA LEU A 42 -0.69 19.65 9.92
C LEU A 42 -0.79 18.15 10.23
N ALA A 43 -1.44 17.36 9.35
CA ALA A 43 -1.49 15.91 9.49
C ALA A 43 -0.09 15.28 9.38
N HIS A 44 0.73 15.77 8.45
CA HIS A 44 2.12 15.33 8.30
C HIS A 44 2.96 15.70 9.52
N ASN A 45 2.89 16.96 9.97
CA ASN A 45 3.60 17.41 11.17
C ASN A 45 3.19 16.61 12.42
N TYR A 46 1.90 16.34 12.59
CA TYR A 46 1.40 15.51 13.70
C TYR A 46 1.94 14.08 13.62
N LYS A 47 1.93 13.45 12.43
CA LYS A 47 2.51 12.12 12.21
C LYS A 47 3.97 12.05 12.63
N GLU A 48 4.77 13.03 12.24
CA GLU A 48 6.20 13.00 12.52
C GLU A 48 6.54 13.15 14.00
N ASN A 49 5.77 13.96 14.73
CA ASN A 49 6.19 14.45 16.05
C ASN A 49 5.30 13.99 17.22
N LYS A 50 4.02 13.72 16.99
CA LYS A 50 3.01 13.56 18.06
C LYS A 50 2.20 12.27 17.98
N ALA A 51 1.96 11.74 16.78
CA ALA A 51 1.13 10.57 16.59
C ALA A 51 1.69 9.34 17.32
N ALA A 52 0.79 8.54 17.88
CA ALA A 52 1.14 7.25 18.44
C ALA A 52 1.07 6.18 17.34
N PHE A 53 2.07 5.32 17.33
CA PHE A 53 2.20 4.22 16.39
C PHE A 53 2.37 2.90 17.14
N VAL A 54 2.00 1.80 16.49
CA VAL A 54 1.97 0.45 17.07
C VAL A 54 2.66 -0.57 16.17
N LEU A 55 3.32 -1.53 16.81
CA LEU A 55 3.66 -2.86 16.29
C LEU A 55 3.04 -3.92 17.20
N ALA A 56 2.40 -4.92 16.59
CA ALA A 56 1.79 -6.05 17.28
C ALA A 56 2.52 -7.34 16.90
N GLY A 57 3.06 -8.06 17.89
CA GLY A 57 3.79 -9.31 17.68
C GLY A 57 4.96 -9.49 18.65
N GLN A 58 6.12 -9.86 18.12
CA GLN A 58 7.32 -10.17 18.90
C GLN A 58 8.53 -9.39 18.36
N MET A 59 9.25 -8.77 19.29
CA MET A 59 10.50 -8.05 19.03
C MET A 59 11.64 -8.74 19.78
N ALA A 60 12.81 -8.87 19.14
CA ALA A 60 14.04 -9.31 19.78
C ALA A 60 14.60 -8.23 20.73
N THR A 61 14.53 -6.97 20.31
CA THR A 61 14.92 -5.80 21.13
C THR A 61 13.95 -4.64 20.90
N LEU A 62 13.96 -3.65 21.79
CA LEU A 62 13.09 -2.47 21.72
C LEU A 62 13.55 -1.40 20.70
N THR A 63 14.39 -1.78 19.74
CA THR A 63 14.79 -0.91 18.63
C THR A 63 14.10 -1.37 17.35
N ARG A 64 13.28 -0.50 16.76
CA ARG A 64 12.57 -0.74 15.51
C ARG A 64 13.54 -0.87 14.34
N ASN A 65 13.60 -2.07 13.79
CA ASN A 65 14.13 -2.38 12.47
C ASN A 65 13.65 -3.78 12.06
N ASP A 66 13.88 -4.12 10.80
CA ASP A 66 13.37 -5.36 10.21
C ASP A 66 14.00 -6.62 10.82
N THR A 67 15.24 -6.55 11.29
CA THR A 67 15.91 -7.66 11.99
C THR A 67 15.31 -7.94 13.36
N ASN A 68 14.93 -6.89 14.08
CA ASN A 68 14.43 -7.00 15.45
C ASN A 68 12.96 -7.40 15.51
N LEU A 69 12.15 -7.12 14.49
CA LEU A 69 10.78 -7.62 14.43
C LEU A 69 10.79 -9.07 13.95
N THR A 70 10.58 -10.04 14.84
CA THR A 70 10.68 -11.45 14.48
C THR A 70 9.37 -12.00 13.94
N LYS A 71 8.26 -11.59 14.54
CA LYS A 71 6.91 -12.04 14.19
C LYS A 71 5.88 -10.95 14.41
N ARG A 72 4.79 -10.97 13.63
CA ARG A 72 3.59 -10.15 13.82
C ARG A 72 2.39 -11.01 14.19
N SER A 73 1.44 -10.42 14.90
CA SER A 73 0.14 -11.05 15.24
C SER A 73 -1.04 -10.40 14.51
N ILE A 74 -0.88 -9.13 14.08
CA ILE A 74 -1.89 -8.36 13.37
C ILE A 74 -1.26 -7.80 12.10
N LEU A 75 -1.94 -7.97 10.97
CA LEU A 75 -1.60 -7.27 9.74
C LEU A 75 -2.27 -5.90 9.73
N PHE A 76 -1.46 -4.86 9.60
CA PHE A 76 -1.94 -3.51 9.32
C PHE A 76 -1.65 -3.14 7.88
N PHE A 77 -2.59 -2.48 7.22
CA PHE A 77 -2.41 -1.91 5.89
C PHE A 77 -3.29 -0.69 5.70
N ASP A 78 -2.87 0.18 4.80
CA ASP A 78 -3.54 1.41 4.42
C ASP A 78 -4.28 1.23 3.10
N ILE A 79 -5.49 1.77 3.04
CA ILE A 79 -6.18 2.12 1.80
C ILE A 79 -5.85 3.59 1.56
N ASP A 80 -5.04 3.85 0.53
CA ASP A 80 -4.54 5.18 0.19
C ASP A 80 -5.43 5.93 -0.81
N GLY A 81 -6.36 5.22 -1.47
CA GLY A 81 -7.35 5.79 -2.38
C GLY A 81 -8.45 4.79 -2.76
N THR A 82 -9.67 5.29 -2.91
CA THR A 82 -10.90 4.51 -3.06
C THR A 82 -11.66 4.79 -4.36
N ASP A 83 -10.99 5.38 -5.35
CA ASP A 83 -11.60 5.72 -6.65
C ASP A 83 -12.89 6.56 -6.55
N GLY A 84 -12.91 7.49 -5.59
CA GLY A 84 -14.02 8.44 -5.39
C GLY A 84 -14.99 8.07 -4.27
N ASP A 85 -14.93 6.86 -3.71
CA ASP A 85 -15.80 6.50 -2.57
C ASP A 85 -15.48 7.38 -1.35
N ASP A 86 -16.53 7.85 -0.67
CA ASP A 86 -16.38 8.49 0.63
C ASP A 86 -16.02 7.47 1.74
N TYR A 87 -15.73 7.97 2.94
CA TYR A 87 -15.30 7.12 4.05
C TYR A 87 -16.32 6.03 4.40
N GLN A 88 -17.61 6.38 4.45
CA GLN A 88 -18.68 5.46 4.83
C GLN A 88 -18.87 4.36 3.79
N THR A 89 -18.87 4.73 2.50
CA THR A 89 -18.97 3.80 1.36
C THR A 89 -17.77 2.87 1.34
N ALA A 90 -16.56 3.40 1.53
CA ALA A 90 -15.35 2.60 1.61
C ALA A 90 -15.38 1.65 2.82
N VAL A 91 -15.86 2.09 4.00
CA VAL A 91 -16.07 1.18 5.13
C VAL A 91 -17.01 0.05 4.73
N SER A 92 -18.20 0.35 4.18
CA SER A 92 -19.17 -0.69 3.79
C SER A 92 -18.61 -1.69 2.80
N SER A 93 -17.87 -1.23 1.78
CA SER A 93 -17.19 -2.11 0.81
C SER A 93 -16.18 -3.06 1.48
N VAL A 94 -15.40 -2.59 2.46
CA VAL A 94 -14.54 -3.46 3.27
C VAL A 94 -15.36 -4.45 4.09
N GLN A 95 -16.43 -3.98 4.74
CA GLN A 95 -17.26 -4.83 5.60
C GLN A 95 -17.88 -5.99 4.81
N SER A 96 -18.31 -5.72 3.58
CA SER A 96 -18.80 -6.75 2.65
C SER A 96 -17.69 -7.70 2.19
N ALA A 97 -16.54 -7.15 1.77
CA ALA A 97 -15.41 -7.94 1.27
C ALA A 97 -14.82 -8.88 2.34
N LEU A 98 -14.77 -8.44 3.59
CA LEU A 98 -14.16 -9.16 4.71
C LEU A 98 -15.21 -9.67 5.71
N ALA A 99 -16.45 -9.92 5.26
CA ALA A 99 -17.59 -10.24 6.13
C ALA A 99 -17.38 -11.47 7.04
N LYS A 100 -16.48 -12.40 6.66
CA LYS A 100 -16.16 -13.64 7.40
C LYS A 100 -14.83 -13.60 8.14
N ILE A 101 -14.22 -12.42 8.25
CA ILE A 101 -12.90 -12.23 8.82
C ILE A 101 -13.01 -11.15 9.90
N ALA A 102 -12.34 -11.35 11.03
CA ALA A 102 -12.23 -10.31 12.04
C ALA A 102 -11.43 -9.12 11.50
N TYR A 103 -11.87 -7.89 11.78
CA TYR A 103 -11.15 -6.68 11.37
C TYR A 103 -11.50 -5.47 12.22
N LEU A 104 -10.64 -4.44 12.13
CA LEU A 104 -10.87 -3.10 12.65
C LEU A 104 -10.46 -2.09 11.56
N ILE A 105 -11.38 -1.19 11.23
CA ILE A 105 -11.22 -0.14 10.22
C ILE A 105 -11.30 1.21 10.93
N TYR A 106 -10.41 2.13 10.57
CA TYR A 106 -10.42 3.50 11.08
C TYR A 106 -9.82 4.49 10.09
N PRO A 107 -10.16 5.79 10.16
CA PRO A 107 -9.55 6.76 9.28
C PRO A 107 -8.08 6.93 9.63
N THR A 108 -7.24 7.14 8.62
CA THR A 108 -5.89 7.63 8.88
C THR A 108 -5.97 9.11 9.29
N VAL A 109 -4.97 9.62 10.01
CA VAL A 109 -4.87 11.05 10.36
C VAL A 109 -4.85 12.00 9.14
N SER A 110 -4.58 11.49 7.93
CA SER A 110 -4.60 12.28 6.69
C SER A 110 -5.91 12.11 5.89
N ASN A 111 -6.89 11.38 6.41
CA ASN A 111 -8.20 11.19 5.78
C ASN A 111 -8.86 12.54 5.45
N GLY A 112 -9.44 12.65 4.25
CA GLY A 112 -10.07 13.87 3.73
C GLY A 112 -9.10 14.91 3.17
N TYR A 113 -7.85 14.95 3.65
CA TYR A 113 -6.82 15.88 3.14
C TYR A 113 -5.93 15.28 2.06
N LYS A 114 -5.98 13.96 1.88
CA LYS A 114 -5.29 13.21 0.80
C LYS A 114 -6.21 12.18 0.16
N GLY A 115 -7.49 12.52 0.04
CA GLY A 115 -8.57 11.61 -0.34
C GLY A 115 -9.08 10.77 0.84
N THR A 116 -10.01 9.86 0.55
CA THR A 116 -10.51 8.87 1.51
C THR A 116 -9.39 7.89 1.83
N ARG A 117 -8.92 7.91 3.08
CA ARG A 117 -7.82 7.07 3.53
C ARG A 117 -8.17 6.35 4.82
N LEU A 118 -8.16 5.02 4.75
CA LEU A 118 -8.46 4.15 5.88
C LEU A 118 -7.24 3.33 6.23
N ARG A 119 -7.17 2.90 7.48
CA ARG A 119 -6.29 1.83 7.92
C ARG A 119 -7.14 0.66 8.35
N LEU A 120 -6.68 -0.52 7.99
CA LEU A 120 -7.25 -1.79 8.42
C LEU A 120 -6.26 -2.51 9.30
N ALA A 121 -6.79 -3.16 10.32
CA ALA A 121 -6.10 -4.12 11.15
C ALA A 121 -6.84 -5.47 11.05
N VAL A 122 -6.13 -6.51 10.65
CA VAL A 122 -6.66 -7.88 10.50
C VAL A 122 -5.85 -8.80 11.42
N PRO A 123 -6.44 -9.35 12.48
CA PRO A 123 -5.77 -10.32 13.33
C PRO A 123 -5.63 -11.67 12.59
N ILE A 124 -4.50 -12.32 12.80
CA ILE A 124 -4.16 -13.61 12.22
C ILE A 124 -4.23 -14.67 13.32
N ASP A 125 -4.73 -15.87 13.00
CA ASP A 125 -4.89 -16.99 13.95
C ASP A 125 -3.59 -17.44 14.62
N SER A 126 -2.46 -17.08 14.02
CA SER A 126 -1.12 -17.41 14.44
C SER A 126 -0.15 -16.29 14.04
N THR A 127 0.96 -16.19 14.75
CA THR A 127 1.96 -15.18 14.41
C THR A 127 2.64 -15.48 13.08
N PHE A 128 2.95 -14.45 12.30
CA PHE A 128 3.51 -14.57 10.97
C PHE A 128 4.82 -13.77 10.79
N ASP A 129 5.66 -14.18 9.86
CA ASP A 129 6.88 -13.46 9.47
C ASP A 129 6.72 -12.65 8.17
N ALA A 130 7.82 -12.02 7.73
CA ALA A 130 7.87 -11.19 6.54
C ALA A 130 7.48 -11.94 5.25
N ALA A 131 7.83 -13.21 5.11
CA ALA A 131 7.48 -14.00 3.93
C ALA A 131 5.98 -14.34 3.92
N GLN A 132 5.45 -14.75 5.08
CA GLN A 132 4.01 -15.00 5.25
C GLN A 132 3.18 -13.72 5.07
N ARG A 133 3.69 -12.55 5.48
CA ARG A 133 3.02 -11.25 5.26
C ARG A 133 2.67 -11.01 3.79
N ILE A 134 3.58 -11.35 2.87
CA ILE A 134 3.36 -11.19 1.43
C ILE A 134 2.15 -12.03 1.02
N GLN A 135 2.12 -13.30 1.43
CA GLN A 135 1.03 -14.23 1.11
C GLN A 135 -0.33 -13.75 1.66
N ILE A 136 -0.37 -13.33 2.93
CA ILE A 136 -1.59 -12.80 3.57
C ILE A 136 -2.09 -11.59 2.80
N GLY A 137 -1.17 -10.71 2.44
CA GLY A 137 -1.53 -9.47 1.81
C GLY A 137 -1.96 -9.61 0.35
N ASP A 138 -1.35 -10.52 -0.42
CA ASP A 138 -1.82 -10.88 -1.76
C ASP A 138 -3.24 -11.47 -1.72
N TYR A 139 -3.51 -12.31 -0.72
CA TYR A 139 -4.85 -12.85 -0.48
C TYR A 139 -5.86 -11.74 -0.19
N LEU A 140 -5.57 -10.84 0.75
CA LEU A 140 -6.46 -9.73 1.09
C LEU A 140 -6.67 -8.76 -0.07
N ARG A 141 -5.64 -8.55 -0.91
CA ARG A 141 -5.75 -7.68 -2.09
C ARG A 141 -6.79 -8.18 -3.10
N GLN A 142 -6.95 -9.50 -3.22
CA GLN A 142 -7.92 -10.14 -4.10
C GLN A 142 -9.37 -10.04 -3.58
N LEU A 143 -9.55 -9.82 -2.28
CA LEU A 143 -10.89 -9.67 -1.68
C LEU A 143 -11.42 -8.24 -1.79
N LEU A 144 -10.52 -7.25 -1.75
CA LEU A 144 -10.88 -5.83 -1.82
C LEU A 144 -11.16 -5.38 -3.26
N PRO A 145 -11.92 -4.28 -3.45
CA PRO A 145 -12.15 -3.71 -4.79
C PRO A 145 -10.87 -3.54 -5.61
N ASN A 146 -10.90 -4.01 -6.86
CA ASN A 146 -9.70 -4.04 -7.71
C ASN A 146 -9.19 -2.65 -8.11
N ASN A 147 -10.05 -1.63 -8.10
CA ASN A 147 -9.72 -0.23 -8.39
C ASN A 147 -9.14 0.53 -7.19
N TRP A 148 -9.17 -0.03 -5.98
CA TRP A 148 -8.61 0.65 -4.81
C TRP A 148 -7.08 0.57 -4.74
N GLN A 149 -6.49 1.64 -4.20
CA GLN A 149 -5.06 1.75 -3.96
C GLN A 149 -4.77 1.36 -2.51
N THR A 150 -3.94 0.34 -2.32
CA THR A 150 -3.58 -0.17 -0.99
C THR A 150 -2.08 -0.36 -0.86
N ASP A 151 -1.56 -0.14 0.35
CA ASP A 151 -0.14 -0.37 0.64
C ASP A 151 0.18 -1.84 0.91
N LEU A 152 -0.83 -2.72 0.83
CA LEU A 152 -0.71 -4.17 0.85
C LEU A 152 0.51 -4.55 -0.01
N THR A 153 0.47 -4.36 -1.33
CA THR A 153 1.55 -4.83 -2.23
C THR A 153 2.92 -4.12 -2.10
N SER A 154 3.08 -3.16 -1.19
CA SER A 154 4.35 -2.44 -0.96
C SER A 154 5.35 -3.24 -0.10
N TYR A 155 5.24 -4.57 -0.09
CA TYR A 155 5.83 -5.46 0.92
C TYR A 155 7.36 -5.46 1.03
N GLY A 156 8.07 -5.08 -0.04
CA GLY A 156 9.52 -5.25 -0.16
C GLY A 156 10.38 -4.27 0.63
N SER A 157 9.83 -3.16 1.14
CA SER A 157 10.67 -2.09 1.68
C SER A 157 10.83 -2.09 3.21
N HIS A 158 9.80 -2.38 4.01
CA HIS A 158 9.88 -2.16 5.47
C HIS A 158 9.03 -3.15 6.30
N TRP A 159 9.60 -4.32 6.68
CA TRP A 159 8.89 -5.30 7.53
C TRP A 159 8.50 -4.74 8.90
N SER A 160 9.31 -3.84 9.45
CA SER A 160 9.08 -3.14 10.72
C SER A 160 8.26 -1.85 10.59
N GLN A 161 7.53 -1.66 9.48
CA GLN A 161 6.67 -0.50 9.28
C GLN A 161 5.61 -0.38 10.39
N LEU A 162 5.54 0.82 10.95
CA LEU A 162 4.63 1.19 12.02
C LEU A 162 3.21 1.43 11.48
N ALA A 163 2.21 0.99 12.23
CA ALA A 163 0.83 1.39 12.02
C ALA A 163 0.50 2.56 12.96
N GLY A 164 0.01 3.68 12.44
CA GLY A 164 -0.50 4.76 13.29
C GLY A 164 -1.81 4.36 13.96
N LEU A 165 -1.96 4.65 15.25
CA LEU A 165 -3.18 4.38 16.00
C LEU A 165 -4.34 5.32 15.57
N PRO A 166 -5.60 4.95 15.88
CA PRO A 166 -6.78 5.73 15.48
C PRO A 166 -6.73 7.20 15.93
N VAL A 167 -6.89 8.12 14.97
CA VAL A 167 -6.97 9.57 15.19
C VAL A 167 -8.07 10.14 14.31
N LEU A 168 -8.98 10.92 14.92
CA LEU A 168 -10.03 11.64 14.22
C LEU A 168 -9.59 13.10 14.03
N ASN A 169 -9.21 13.45 12.80
CA ASN A 169 -8.88 14.83 12.42
C ASN A 169 -10.14 15.68 12.21
N ALA A 170 -10.00 16.97 11.86
CA ALA A 170 -11.16 17.85 11.68
C ALA A 170 -12.15 17.34 10.62
N TYR A 171 -11.65 16.82 9.49
CA TYR A 171 -12.48 16.22 8.45
C TYR A 171 -13.26 15.01 8.96
N SER A 172 -12.59 14.07 9.63
CA SER A 172 -13.18 12.85 10.18
C SER A 172 -14.29 13.16 11.19
N VAL A 173 -14.08 14.14 12.06
CA VAL A 173 -15.11 14.59 13.02
C VAL A 173 -16.30 15.21 12.29
N MET A 174 -16.04 16.13 11.35
CA MET A 174 -17.07 16.81 10.55
C MET A 174 -17.95 15.82 9.77
N HIS A 175 -17.34 14.79 9.19
CA HIS A 175 -18.02 13.77 8.38
C HIS A 175 -18.46 12.55 9.20
N LYS A 176 -18.38 12.64 10.55
CA LYS A 176 -18.79 11.58 11.48
C LYS A 176 -18.15 10.22 11.14
N CYS A 177 -16.90 10.23 10.69
CA CYS A 177 -16.13 9.02 10.46
C CYS A 177 -15.95 8.29 11.79
N LYS A 178 -16.29 7.01 11.83
CA LYS A 178 -16.19 6.16 13.02
C LYS A 178 -15.33 4.95 12.74
N LEU A 179 -14.82 4.37 13.81
CA LEU A 179 -14.25 3.03 13.78
C LEU A 179 -15.37 2.05 13.41
N ALA A 180 -15.04 1.08 12.56
CA ALA A 180 -15.91 -0.05 12.25
C ALA A 180 -15.13 -1.33 12.53
N MET A 181 -15.77 -2.30 13.17
CA MET A 181 -15.13 -3.56 13.53
C MET A 181 -16.04 -4.74 13.25
N ASN A 182 -15.42 -5.87 12.94
CA ASN A 182 -16.04 -7.17 12.95
C ASN A 182 -15.23 -8.04 13.91
N ASP A 183 -15.77 -8.28 15.09
CA ASP A 183 -15.08 -9.02 16.16
C ASP A 183 -15.77 -10.35 16.52
N ALA A 184 -16.94 -10.61 15.91
CA ALA A 184 -17.65 -11.87 16.09
C ALA A 184 -17.10 -12.99 15.18
N GLU A 185 -16.40 -12.61 14.12
CA GLU A 185 -15.83 -13.54 13.15
C GLU A 185 -14.46 -14.07 13.55
N SER A 186 -14.03 -15.11 12.86
CA SER A 186 -12.74 -15.75 13.12
C SER A 186 -11.57 -14.90 12.65
N PHE A 187 -10.42 -15.05 13.33
CA PHE A 187 -9.16 -14.51 12.84
C PHE A 187 -8.80 -15.14 11.50
N LEU A 188 -8.10 -14.41 10.65
CA LEU A 188 -7.72 -14.91 9.33
C LEU A 188 -6.72 -16.06 9.48
N GLY A 189 -7.10 -17.23 8.96
CA GLY A 189 -6.30 -18.45 9.10
C GLY A 189 -5.11 -18.51 8.14
N LEU A 190 -3.89 -18.69 8.64
CA LEU A 190 -2.72 -18.87 7.76
C LEU A 190 -2.83 -20.13 6.89
N ALA A 191 -3.45 -21.19 7.40
CA ALA A 191 -3.68 -22.41 6.64
C ALA A 191 -4.65 -22.19 5.46
N GLN A 192 -5.69 -21.38 5.66
CA GLN A 192 -6.65 -20.99 4.61
C GLN A 192 -5.97 -20.24 3.47
N ILE A 193 -5.00 -19.37 3.77
CA ILE A 193 -4.25 -18.62 2.76
C ILE A 193 -3.35 -19.56 1.94
N LYS A 194 -2.69 -20.52 2.60
CA LYS A 194 -1.84 -21.50 1.91
C LYS A 194 -2.66 -22.42 0.99
N SER A 195 -3.88 -22.80 1.40
CA SER A 195 -4.75 -23.66 0.58
C SER A 195 -5.40 -22.88 -0.57
N SER A 196 -5.76 -21.61 -0.39
CA SER A 196 -6.27 -20.75 -1.46
C SER A 196 -5.19 -20.40 -2.50
N GLN A 197 -3.92 -20.41 -2.09
CA GLN A 197 -2.76 -20.22 -2.96
C GLN A 197 -2.15 -21.53 -3.47
N ALA A 198 -2.73 -22.69 -3.14
CA ALA A 198 -2.35 -23.97 -3.76
C ALA A 198 -2.51 -23.83 -5.29
N PRO A 199 -1.59 -24.40 -6.09
CA PRO A 199 -1.56 -24.13 -7.52
C PRO A 199 -2.89 -24.56 -8.13
N MET A 200 -3.70 -23.59 -8.55
CA MET A 200 -4.71 -23.85 -9.56
C MET A 200 -3.97 -24.50 -10.72
N ILE A 201 -4.40 -25.70 -11.11
CA ILE A 201 -3.95 -26.37 -12.32
C ILE A 201 -4.14 -25.34 -13.44
N LYS A 202 -3.05 -24.70 -13.86
CA LYS A 202 -3.08 -23.80 -14.99
C LYS A 202 -3.52 -24.65 -16.18
N PRO A 203 -4.53 -24.26 -16.97
CA PRO A 203 -4.78 -24.92 -18.24
C PRO A 203 -3.45 -24.91 -19.01
N GLN A 204 -3.05 -26.10 -19.42
CA GLN A 204 -1.75 -26.41 -20.00
C GLN A 204 -1.50 -25.47 -21.18
N ARG A 205 -0.67 -24.44 -20.96
CA ARG A 205 -0.19 -23.58 -22.04
C ARG A 205 0.69 -24.49 -22.89
N LYS A 206 0.24 -24.84 -24.10
CA LYS A 206 1.05 -25.57 -25.08
C LYS A 206 2.41 -24.87 -25.16
N GLU A 207 3.45 -25.59 -24.77
CA GLU A 207 4.83 -25.16 -24.89
C GLU A 207 5.11 -24.83 -26.35
N LEU A 208 5.37 -23.55 -26.64
CA LEU A 208 6.26 -23.20 -27.74
C LEU A 208 7.67 -23.46 -27.21
N LYS A 209 8.11 -24.71 -27.36
CA LYS A 209 9.53 -25.03 -27.42
C LYS A 209 10.06 -24.35 -28.68
N ASP A 210 10.86 -23.32 -28.48
CA ASP A 210 12.17 -23.18 -29.11
C ASP A 210 12.72 -21.80 -28.77
N LEU A 211 13.72 -21.82 -27.86
CA LEU A 211 14.90 -20.95 -27.80
C LEU A 211 15.49 -21.14 -26.40
N ALA A 212 16.17 -22.28 -26.26
CA ALA A 212 17.27 -22.34 -25.33
C ALA A 212 18.25 -21.24 -25.71
N GLU A 213 18.59 -20.35 -24.78
CA GLU A 213 19.99 -20.02 -24.52
C GLU A 213 20.20 -19.11 -23.29
N SER A 214 21.01 -19.64 -22.38
CA SER A 214 21.95 -18.96 -21.49
C SER A 214 21.42 -18.03 -20.39
N LYS A 215 21.57 -18.54 -19.16
CA LYS A 215 21.88 -17.73 -17.98
C LYS A 215 23.21 -17.00 -18.20
N VAL A 216 23.16 -15.68 -18.34
CA VAL A 216 24.28 -14.79 -17.98
C VAL A 216 23.70 -13.58 -17.27
N ARG A 217 24.09 -13.39 -15.99
CA ARG A 217 23.96 -12.11 -15.31
C ARG A 217 24.86 -11.12 -16.07
N ASN A 218 24.27 -10.12 -16.70
CA ASN A 218 25.01 -8.99 -17.28
C ASN A 218 24.40 -7.70 -16.74
N ASP A 219 25.23 -6.89 -16.09
CA ASP A 219 24.90 -5.65 -15.37
C ASP A 219 24.57 -4.45 -16.28
N ARG A 220 23.92 -4.67 -17.42
CA ARG A 220 23.34 -3.61 -18.26
C ARG A 220 22.11 -4.16 -18.94
N GLU A 221 20.91 -3.69 -18.58
CA GLU A 221 19.74 -3.91 -19.44
C GLU A 221 20.10 -3.36 -20.83
N PRO A 222 20.12 -4.19 -21.90
CA PRO A 222 20.37 -3.71 -23.25
C PRO A 222 19.36 -2.61 -23.56
N TRP A 223 19.81 -1.46 -24.06
CA TRP A 223 18.94 -0.34 -24.44
C TRP A 223 17.76 -0.79 -25.33
N GLN A 224 17.99 -1.81 -26.15
CA GLN A 224 16.98 -2.45 -26.99
C GLN A 224 15.85 -3.09 -26.17
N ASP A 225 16.15 -3.74 -25.05
CA ASP A 225 15.14 -4.33 -24.17
C ASP A 225 14.33 -3.27 -23.44
N LEU A 226 14.98 -2.16 -23.04
CA LEU A 226 14.29 -1.01 -22.45
C LEU A 226 13.31 -0.40 -23.48
N VAL A 227 13.77 -0.17 -24.71
CA VAL A 227 12.95 0.36 -25.82
C VAL A 227 11.80 -0.58 -26.14
N ASN A 228 12.08 -1.87 -26.34
CA ASN A 228 11.06 -2.87 -26.64
C ASN A 228 10.00 -2.95 -25.52
N ARG A 229 10.43 -2.88 -24.25
CA ARG A 229 9.54 -2.88 -23.09
C ARG A 229 8.65 -1.65 -23.05
N ALA A 230 9.21 -0.43 -23.21
CA ALA A 230 8.41 0.79 -23.17
C ALA A 230 7.42 0.87 -24.35
N MET A 231 7.84 0.44 -25.55
CA MET A 231 6.95 0.40 -26.72
C MET A 231 5.84 -0.63 -26.54
N ALA A 232 6.16 -1.84 -26.08
CA ALA A 232 5.14 -2.87 -25.81
C ALA A 232 4.15 -2.44 -24.72
N GLN A 233 4.64 -1.76 -23.68
CA GLN A 233 3.80 -1.20 -22.62
C GLN A 233 2.88 -0.10 -23.16
N SER A 234 3.37 0.78 -24.03
CA SER A 234 2.58 1.89 -24.58
C SER A 234 1.35 1.41 -25.36
N ILE A 235 1.41 0.22 -25.97
CA ILE A 235 0.33 -0.34 -26.80
C ILE A 235 -0.72 -1.09 -25.96
N ASN A 236 -0.32 -1.67 -24.82
CA ASN A 236 -1.21 -2.46 -23.96
C ASN A 236 -1.16 -1.97 -22.51
N PRO A 237 -1.71 -0.78 -22.21
CA PRO A 237 -1.79 -0.31 -20.83
C PRO A 237 -2.66 -1.27 -20.00
N PRO A 238 -2.26 -1.59 -18.76
CA PRO A 238 -3.03 -2.48 -17.90
C PRO A 238 -4.33 -1.81 -17.48
N SER A 239 -5.41 -2.59 -17.37
CA SER A 239 -6.70 -2.11 -16.90
C SER A 239 -6.66 -1.58 -15.45
N HIS A 240 -5.68 -2.01 -14.65
CA HIS A 240 -5.51 -1.66 -13.22
C HIS A 240 -4.09 -1.15 -12.94
N GLY A 241 -3.90 -0.37 -11.86
CA GLY A 241 -2.58 0.12 -11.46
C GLY A 241 -1.98 1.18 -12.40
N ARG A 242 -2.83 1.88 -13.16
CA ARG A 242 -2.43 2.78 -14.26
C ARG A 242 -1.54 3.93 -13.82
N HIS A 243 -1.69 4.48 -12.63
CA HIS A 243 -0.79 5.53 -12.13
C HIS A 243 0.64 5.05 -11.97
N ILE A 244 0.80 3.85 -11.40
CA ILE A 244 2.12 3.22 -11.20
C ILE A 244 2.69 2.85 -12.57
N PHE A 245 1.86 2.29 -13.44
CA PHE A 245 2.21 1.98 -14.82
C PHE A 245 2.69 3.22 -15.60
N TYR A 246 1.88 4.29 -15.68
CA TYR A 246 2.24 5.50 -16.39
C TYR A 246 3.44 6.19 -15.75
N SER A 247 3.55 6.20 -14.41
CA SER A 247 4.73 6.75 -13.74
C SER A 247 6.00 6.00 -14.13
N SER A 248 5.94 4.66 -14.22
CA SER A 248 7.05 3.83 -14.66
C SER A 248 7.36 3.99 -16.15
N LEU A 249 6.34 4.10 -17.00
CA LEU A 249 6.49 4.30 -18.44
C LEU A 249 7.12 5.67 -18.73
N ILE A 250 6.63 6.74 -18.09
CA ILE A 250 7.20 8.09 -18.17
C ILE A 250 8.67 8.08 -17.72
N GLY A 251 8.98 7.39 -16.61
CA GLY A 251 10.36 7.24 -16.15
C GLY A 251 11.27 6.54 -17.17
N SER A 252 10.75 5.53 -17.87
CA SER A 252 11.48 4.80 -18.91
C SER A 252 11.71 5.67 -20.15
N LEU A 253 10.70 6.44 -20.58
CA LEU A 253 10.80 7.36 -21.71
C LEU A 253 11.77 8.54 -21.42
N LEU A 254 11.82 9.00 -20.17
CA LEU A 254 12.81 9.98 -19.72
C LEU A 254 14.23 9.41 -19.70
N LEU A 255 14.39 8.14 -19.27
CA LEU A 255 15.68 7.45 -19.35
C LEU A 255 16.15 7.30 -20.81
N MET A 256 15.20 7.23 -21.76
CA MET A 256 15.48 7.25 -23.19
C MET A 256 15.82 8.63 -23.75
N LYS A 257 15.83 9.67 -22.91
CA LYS A 257 16.06 11.08 -23.29
C LYS A 257 15.06 11.60 -24.34
N LEU A 258 13.82 11.12 -24.29
CA LEU A 258 12.75 11.69 -25.11
C LEU A 258 12.30 13.03 -24.54
N ASP A 259 11.97 13.96 -25.44
CA ASP A 259 11.48 15.28 -25.04
C ASP A 259 10.06 15.22 -24.47
N GLN A 260 9.76 16.15 -23.57
CA GLN A 260 8.44 16.26 -22.91
C GLN A 260 7.24 16.26 -23.86
N PRO A 261 7.25 16.98 -25.00
CA PRO A 261 6.14 16.93 -25.95
C PRO A 261 5.92 15.52 -26.53
N VAL A 262 7.00 14.78 -26.80
CA VAL A 262 6.94 13.41 -27.33
C VAL A 262 6.40 12.45 -26.27
N ILE A 263 6.89 12.56 -25.04
CA ILE A 263 6.39 11.80 -23.89
C ILE A 263 4.90 12.03 -23.71
N LYS A 264 4.46 13.29 -23.72
CA LYS A 264 3.05 13.66 -23.59
C LYS A 264 2.21 13.02 -24.70
N THR A 265 2.63 13.10 -25.95
CA THR A 265 1.91 12.47 -27.07
C THR A 265 1.80 10.96 -26.90
N LEU A 266 2.89 10.26 -26.57
CA LEU A 266 2.90 8.80 -26.40
C LEU A 266 2.02 8.36 -25.23
N ILE A 267 2.08 9.05 -24.10
CA ILE A 267 1.29 8.74 -22.90
C ILE A 267 -0.19 9.04 -23.11
N THR A 268 -0.53 10.15 -23.77
CA THR A 268 -1.91 10.47 -24.13
C THR A 268 -2.48 9.44 -25.10
N TRP A 269 -1.71 9.06 -26.14
CA TRP A 269 -2.12 8.02 -27.08
C TRP A 269 -2.34 6.68 -26.37
N SER A 270 -1.38 6.25 -25.54
CA SER A 270 -1.49 5.03 -24.73
C SER A 270 -2.73 5.06 -23.85
N ASN A 271 -3.00 6.18 -23.18
CA ASN A 271 -4.17 6.34 -22.32
C ASN A 271 -5.50 6.30 -23.06
N GLN A 272 -5.57 6.85 -24.28
CA GLN A 272 -6.76 6.78 -25.12
C GLN A 272 -7.07 5.36 -25.63
N HIS A 273 -6.05 4.51 -25.75
CA HIS A 273 -6.17 3.12 -26.18
C HIS A 273 -6.27 2.13 -25.00
N SER A 274 -6.44 2.66 -23.79
CA SER A 274 -6.75 1.88 -22.60
C SER A 274 -8.25 1.61 -22.50
N ASP A 275 -8.63 0.38 -22.16
CA ASP A 275 -10.03 -0.01 -21.88
C ASP A 275 -10.68 0.81 -20.75
N ASN A 276 -9.85 1.46 -19.95
CA ASN A 276 -10.26 2.39 -18.91
C ASN A 276 -9.22 3.52 -18.88
N PRO A 277 -9.47 4.71 -19.47
CA PRO A 277 -8.51 5.81 -19.50
C PRO A 277 -8.42 6.52 -18.14
N LEU A 278 -7.24 7.04 -17.79
CA LEU A 278 -7.14 8.03 -16.71
C LEU A 278 -7.79 9.36 -17.14
N PRO A 279 -8.38 10.11 -16.21
CA PRO A 279 -8.77 11.50 -16.45
C PRO A 279 -7.59 12.33 -16.95
N GLU A 280 -7.82 13.19 -17.94
CA GLU A 280 -6.76 13.95 -18.60
C GLU A 280 -5.95 14.82 -17.62
N SER A 281 -6.64 15.43 -16.66
CA SER A 281 -6.03 16.23 -15.59
C SER A 281 -5.10 15.41 -14.69
N GLU A 282 -5.40 14.13 -14.48
CA GLU A 282 -4.61 13.22 -13.66
C GLU A 282 -3.41 12.65 -14.42
N LEU A 283 -3.59 12.38 -15.72
CA LEU A 283 -2.51 11.99 -16.62
C LEU A 283 -1.45 13.10 -16.70
N TYR A 284 -1.85 14.36 -16.89
CA TYR A 284 -0.92 15.49 -16.91
C TYR A 284 -0.22 15.72 -15.58
N ARG A 285 -0.94 15.59 -14.45
CA ARG A 285 -0.30 15.66 -13.12
C ARG A 285 0.78 14.59 -12.94
N THR A 286 0.55 13.40 -13.47
CA THR A 286 1.51 12.29 -13.42
C THR A 286 2.75 12.60 -14.27
N ILE A 287 2.55 13.06 -15.50
CA ILE A 287 3.64 13.51 -16.40
C ILE A 287 4.48 14.59 -15.72
N ASP A 288 3.85 15.64 -15.19
CA ASP A 288 4.52 16.75 -14.53
C ASP A 288 5.33 16.29 -13.30
N SER A 289 4.72 15.45 -12.45
CA SER A 289 5.33 14.99 -11.20
C SER A 289 6.60 14.17 -11.43
N VAL A 290 6.53 13.20 -12.35
CA VAL A 290 7.66 12.32 -12.67
C VAL A 290 8.77 13.10 -13.35
N SER A 291 8.42 14.01 -14.26
CA SER A 291 9.36 14.85 -15.00
C SER A 291 10.12 15.81 -14.08
N ARG A 292 9.43 16.45 -13.13
CA ARG A 292 10.08 17.28 -12.10
C ARG A 292 11.00 16.46 -11.20
N THR A 293 10.62 15.23 -10.89
CA THR A 293 11.44 14.32 -10.07
C THR A 293 12.71 13.90 -10.80
N ALA A 294 12.62 13.58 -12.10
CA ALA A 294 13.77 13.25 -12.94
C ALA A 294 14.73 14.45 -13.09
N ALA A 295 14.22 15.63 -13.41
CA ALA A 295 15.03 16.85 -13.52
C ALA A 295 15.75 17.21 -12.22
N ARG A 296 15.12 16.96 -11.05
CA ARG A 296 15.78 17.12 -9.74
C ARG A 296 16.93 16.13 -9.55
N LYS A 297 16.78 14.87 -9.98
CA LYS A 297 17.84 13.85 -9.87
C LYS A 297 19.02 14.15 -10.79
N GLU A 298 18.77 14.66 -12.00
CA GLU A 298 19.84 15.07 -12.91
C GLU A 298 20.66 16.25 -12.38
N ARG A 299 20.02 17.23 -11.70
CA ARG A 299 20.71 18.36 -11.05
C ARG A 299 21.52 18.00 -9.81
N VAL A 300 21.24 16.86 -9.18
CA VAL A 300 21.94 16.38 -7.98
C VAL A 300 23.10 15.44 -8.35
N ASN A 301 23.02 14.79 -9.52
CA ASN A 301 24.00 13.82 -10.00
C ASN A 301 24.91 14.34 -11.13
N GLY A 302 24.69 15.58 -11.59
CA GLY A 302 25.56 16.31 -12.53
C GLY A 302 26.36 17.37 -11.80
#